data_AF-A0A2D6R8R0-F1
#
_entry.id   AF-A0A2D6R8R0-F1
#
_cell.length_a   1.000
_cell.length_b   1.000
_cell.length_c   1.000
_cell.angle_alpha   90.00
_cell.angle_beta   90.00
_cell.angle_gamma   90.00
#
_symmetry.space_group_name_H-M   'P 1'
#
loop_
_entity.id
_entity.type
_entity.pdbx_description
1 polymer ?
#
loop_
_entity_poly.entity_id
_entity_poly.type
_entity_poly.pdbx_seq_one_letter_code
_entity_poly.pdbx_strand_id
1 'polypeptide(L)'
;MHPKELITKYLQFFEKKGHTIIPSASLIPLNDASVLFNTAGMQPLAPYFLGEKHPEGPQLVNIQKCLRTVDFENIGDNTHNTFFFMLGNWSLGAYFKKDSIAMSFEFLTSKKWLNLPLDKLAFTVYKGDAKIEADEAAARYWESHGVSRKRIAFVGKDNFWSAGETGPCGPSTEIFYWSGKGDAPAEFDAEDETWVEIWNNVFMAYNKDSDGNLSNLPAKNVDTGMGFERTFTTIMGKESAYETALFIPVIEKIEKLSHKKYEESKKEMRIMADHIRAAVFVLGDANYVVPSNVDRGYILRRLIRRAIRYGKMLGIEGSFTSQLATTTIKIYDDIFPELQENKKRIQEELQKEETKFALTLEKGLREFEKMAARADVISGKDAFLLFQSYGFPLEMTQELALEQNITVDEVIFKEEYTKHQKLSRTAAGGKFKGGLADNSEETVRLHTATHLLNEALRRVVSKDIQQRGSNITPERLRFDFNFDRKLTSEEVKAVEDEVNRVIKKGLPVKREELSFEEAKLLGAQMEFGVKYGEKVSVYFVGDYSKEFCGGPHVKNTKEIGKFKIVKEKSSAAGVRRIKAVVQ
;
A
#
# COMPACT_ATOMS: atom_id res chain seq x y z
N MET A 1 -6.88 -21.47 20.72
CA MET A 1 -7.57 -20.19 20.43
C MET A 1 -7.62 -20.01 18.92
N HIS A 2 -8.76 -19.64 18.34
CA HIS A 2 -8.84 -19.29 16.91
C HIS A 2 -8.41 -17.81 16.70
N PRO A 3 -7.84 -17.39 15.55
CA PRO A 3 -7.48 -15.98 15.29
C PRO A 3 -8.58 -14.96 15.64
N LYS A 4 -9.80 -15.24 15.19
CA LYS A 4 -10.99 -14.43 15.49
C LYS A 4 -11.30 -14.29 16.98
N GLU A 5 -10.96 -15.30 17.79
CA GLU A 5 -11.22 -15.29 19.22
C GLU A 5 -10.36 -14.23 19.93
N LEU A 6 -9.08 -14.11 19.59
CA LEU A 6 -8.18 -13.08 20.15
C LEU A 6 -8.67 -11.68 19.77
N ILE A 7 -9.00 -11.49 18.49
CA ILE A 7 -9.60 -10.27 17.96
C ILE A 7 -10.86 -9.88 18.76
N THR A 8 -11.78 -10.83 18.91
CA THR A 8 -13.05 -10.60 19.60
C THR A 8 -12.83 -10.25 21.07
N LYS A 9 -11.91 -10.96 21.75
CA LYS A 9 -11.55 -10.68 23.13
C LYS A 9 -10.99 -9.26 23.30
N TYR A 10 -10.10 -8.83 22.40
CA TYR A 10 -9.51 -7.50 22.46
C TYR A 10 -10.56 -6.39 22.27
N LEU A 11 -11.38 -6.49 21.21
CA LEU A 11 -12.43 -5.50 20.94
C LEU A 11 -13.45 -5.43 22.08
N GLN A 12 -13.94 -6.59 22.56
CA GLN A 12 -14.89 -6.63 23.68
C GLN A 12 -14.30 -6.14 25.01
N PHE A 13 -12.99 -6.31 25.22
CA PHE A 13 -12.33 -5.78 26.41
C PHE A 13 -12.37 -4.26 26.41
N PHE A 14 -11.92 -3.63 25.33
CA PHE A 14 -11.86 -2.17 25.23
C PHE A 14 -13.23 -1.52 25.11
N GLU A 15 -14.19 -2.15 24.44
CA GLU A 15 -15.59 -1.70 24.46
C GLU A 15 -16.13 -1.63 25.91
N LYS A 16 -15.83 -2.63 26.75
CA LYS A 16 -16.18 -2.61 28.18
C LYS A 16 -15.41 -1.58 29.00
N LYS A 17 -14.31 -1.03 28.48
CA LYS A 17 -13.57 0.10 29.06
C LYS A 17 -14.05 1.46 28.52
N GLY A 18 -15.06 1.47 27.65
CA GLY A 18 -15.67 2.69 27.11
C GLY A 18 -15.03 3.17 25.81
N HIS A 19 -14.24 2.35 25.12
CA HIS A 19 -13.74 2.65 23.78
C HIS A 19 -14.80 2.35 22.73
N THR A 20 -14.94 3.24 21.75
CA THR A 20 -15.77 3.00 20.58
C THR A 20 -15.02 2.11 19.59
N ILE A 21 -15.63 1.01 19.17
CA ILE A 21 -15.08 0.17 18.10
C ILE A 21 -15.25 0.90 16.77
N ILE A 22 -14.13 1.19 16.09
CA ILE A 22 -14.13 1.81 14.76
C ILE A 22 -13.67 0.81 13.70
N PRO A 23 -14.08 0.95 12.42
CA PRO A 23 -13.60 0.09 11.36
C PRO A 23 -12.08 0.26 11.15
N SER A 24 -11.45 -0.77 10.58
CA SER A 24 -10.08 -0.67 10.07
C SER A 24 -10.04 0.35 8.94
N ALA A 25 -9.07 1.28 8.98
CA ALA A 25 -8.85 2.16 7.84
C ALA A 25 -8.32 1.36 6.65
N SER A 26 -8.52 1.88 5.44
CA SER A 26 -7.91 1.35 4.22
C SER A 26 -6.40 1.18 4.41
N LEU A 27 -5.83 0.09 3.90
CA LEU A 27 -4.39 -0.15 3.89
C LEU A 27 -3.65 0.91 3.04
N ILE A 28 -4.38 1.55 2.12
CA ILE A 28 -3.87 2.48 1.13
C ILE A 28 -4.39 3.88 1.48
N PRO A 29 -3.56 4.75 2.08
CA PRO A 29 -4.02 6.06 2.50
C PRO A 29 -4.36 6.95 1.29
N LEU A 30 -5.50 7.63 1.35
CA LEU A 30 -5.97 8.53 0.30
C LEU A 30 -5.39 9.94 0.41
N ASN A 31 -5.09 10.40 1.63
CA ASN A 31 -4.72 11.79 1.93
C ASN A 31 -3.39 11.93 2.67
N ASP A 32 -2.58 10.87 2.72
CA ASP A 32 -1.25 10.91 3.31
C ASP A 32 -0.21 10.63 2.23
N ALA A 33 0.57 11.67 1.88
CA ALA A 33 1.65 11.58 0.90
C ALA A 33 2.98 11.13 1.52
N SER A 34 3.07 11.05 2.85
CA SER A 34 4.29 10.65 3.56
C SER A 34 4.53 9.14 3.51
N VAL A 35 3.47 8.34 3.31
CA VAL A 35 3.56 6.88 3.28
C VAL A 35 2.82 6.25 2.10
N LEU A 36 3.37 5.15 1.59
CA LEU A 36 2.75 4.37 0.52
C LEU A 36 1.61 3.48 1.04
N PHE A 37 1.76 2.93 2.24
CA PHE A 37 0.75 2.11 2.91
C PHE A 37 0.71 2.51 4.38
N ASN A 38 -0.42 2.25 5.04
CA ASN A 38 -0.47 2.38 6.49
C ASN A 38 0.45 1.33 7.12
N THR A 39 1.44 1.78 7.88
CA THR A 39 2.47 1.00 8.59
C THR A 39 2.18 0.87 10.10
N ALA A 40 1.22 1.63 10.62
CA ALA A 40 0.81 1.64 12.02
C ALA A 40 -0.67 1.98 12.21
N GLY A 41 -1.23 1.56 13.34
CA GLY A 41 -2.60 1.84 13.78
C GLY A 41 -2.91 3.33 13.93
N MET A 42 -1.91 4.10 14.34
CA MET A 42 -2.09 5.52 14.65
C MET A 42 -2.16 6.42 13.42
N GLN A 43 -1.62 6.00 12.27
CA GLN A 43 -1.51 6.84 11.05
C GLN A 43 -2.84 7.42 10.56
N PRO A 44 -3.92 6.63 10.44
CA PRO A 44 -5.24 7.17 10.13
C PRO A 44 -5.77 8.17 11.16
N LEU A 45 -5.20 8.20 12.37
CA LEU A 45 -5.63 9.03 13.49
C LEU A 45 -4.72 10.24 13.75
N ALA A 46 -3.67 10.45 12.93
CA ALA A 46 -2.69 11.53 13.12
C ALA A 46 -3.32 12.92 13.37
N PRO A 47 -4.34 13.37 12.61
CA PRO A 47 -4.94 14.69 12.82
C PRO A 47 -5.58 14.86 14.20
N TYR A 48 -6.13 13.79 14.77
CA TYR A 48 -6.82 13.85 16.05
C TYR A 48 -5.85 13.96 17.24
N PHE A 49 -4.66 13.37 17.12
CA PHE A 49 -3.59 13.60 18.11
C PHE A 49 -3.12 15.06 18.15
N LEU A 50 -3.25 15.78 17.03
CA LEU A 50 -2.92 17.20 16.91
C LEU A 50 -4.05 18.13 17.41
N GLY A 51 -5.16 17.57 17.91
CA GLY A 51 -6.24 18.32 18.54
C GLY A 51 -7.56 18.37 17.75
N GLU A 52 -7.63 17.76 16.57
CA GLU A 52 -8.91 17.56 15.89
C GLU A 52 -9.80 16.59 16.69
N LYS A 53 -11.12 16.81 16.63
CA LYS A 53 -12.08 15.93 17.30
C LYS A 53 -12.45 14.77 16.39
N HIS A 54 -12.30 13.54 16.89
CA HIS A 54 -12.77 12.35 16.18
C HIS A 54 -14.30 12.23 16.31
N PRO A 55 -15.04 11.93 15.23
CA PRO A 55 -16.50 11.85 15.25
C PRO A 55 -17.05 10.79 16.22
N GLU A 56 -16.34 9.67 16.36
CA GLU A 56 -16.72 8.54 17.23
C GLU A 56 -16.31 8.72 18.71
N GLY A 57 -15.77 9.89 19.07
CA GLY A 57 -15.37 10.22 20.43
C GLY A 57 -13.87 10.02 20.73
N PRO A 58 -13.44 10.26 21.98
CA PRO A 58 -12.03 10.38 22.34
C PRO A 58 -11.34 9.06 22.73
N GLN A 59 -12.09 7.94 22.79
CA GLN A 59 -11.56 6.61 23.12
C GLN A 59 -11.93 5.66 22.00
N LEU A 60 -10.95 5.13 21.29
CA LEU A 60 -11.17 4.38 20.06
C LEU A 60 -10.45 3.03 20.13
N VAL A 61 -11.03 1.99 19.53
CA VAL A 61 -10.36 0.69 19.40
C VAL A 61 -10.62 0.10 18.02
N ASN A 62 -9.61 -0.50 17.39
CA ASN A 62 -9.80 -1.28 16.17
C ASN A 62 -8.70 -2.33 15.97
N ILE A 63 -8.75 -2.95 14.79
CA ILE A 63 -7.71 -3.81 14.24
C ILE A 63 -7.26 -3.17 12.93
N GLN A 64 -6.09 -2.53 12.93
CA GLN A 64 -5.59 -1.84 11.75
C GLN A 64 -4.81 -2.81 10.86
N LYS A 65 -5.18 -2.82 9.57
CA LYS A 65 -4.39 -3.45 8.49
C LYS A 65 -3.11 -2.64 8.28
N CYS A 66 -1.95 -3.28 8.44
CA CYS A 66 -0.65 -2.64 8.29
C CYS A 66 0.22 -3.38 7.27
N LEU A 67 1.02 -2.63 6.50
CA LEU A 67 2.02 -3.18 5.59
C LEU A 67 3.33 -2.42 5.75
N ARG A 68 4.42 -3.15 6.00
CA ARG A 68 5.78 -2.61 6.10
C ARG A 68 6.70 -3.26 5.08
N THR A 69 7.57 -2.47 4.49
CA THR A 69 8.57 -2.92 3.51
C THR A 69 10.01 -2.78 4.01
N VAL A 70 10.19 -2.32 5.25
CA VAL A 70 11.51 -2.07 5.84
C VAL A 70 12.24 -3.37 6.20
N ASP A 71 11.49 -4.39 6.65
CA ASP A 71 12.05 -5.67 7.11
C ASP A 71 11.96 -6.76 6.03
N PHE A 72 11.99 -6.36 4.75
CA PHE A 72 11.69 -7.25 3.64
C PHE A 72 12.66 -8.44 3.51
N GLU A 73 13.91 -8.25 3.93
CA GLU A 73 14.96 -9.29 3.92
C GLU A 73 14.79 -10.31 5.06
N ASN A 74 14.12 -9.92 6.15
CA ASN A 74 13.86 -10.77 7.30
C ASN A 74 12.62 -11.67 7.09
N ILE A 75 11.81 -11.40 6.08
CA ILE A 75 10.62 -12.20 5.77
C ILE A 75 11.03 -13.65 5.50
N GLY A 76 10.35 -14.58 6.19
CA GLY A 76 10.70 -16.00 6.19
C GLY A 76 11.37 -16.47 7.49
N ASP A 77 11.74 -15.57 8.38
CA ASP A 77 12.18 -15.90 9.73
C ASP A 77 11.00 -16.30 10.65
N ASN A 78 11.16 -16.20 11.96
CA ASN A 78 10.13 -16.63 12.91
C ASN A 78 9.04 -15.57 13.18
N THR A 79 9.35 -14.28 13.05
CA THR A 79 8.59 -13.18 13.66
C THR A 79 8.22 -12.03 12.71
N HIS A 80 8.84 -11.91 11.54
CA HIS A 80 8.60 -10.82 10.60
C HIS A 80 7.52 -11.19 9.57
N ASN A 81 6.66 -10.21 9.31
CA ASN A 81 5.60 -10.27 8.31
C ASN A 81 5.55 -8.96 7.52
N THR A 82 5.32 -9.05 6.20
CA THR A 82 5.15 -7.86 5.34
C THR A 82 3.83 -7.18 5.67
N PHE A 83 2.78 -8.00 5.81
CA PHE A 83 1.45 -7.58 6.20
C PHE A 83 1.10 -8.18 7.56
N PHE A 84 0.60 -7.35 8.45
CA PHE A 84 0.24 -7.76 9.81
C PHE A 84 -0.92 -6.92 10.32
N PHE A 85 -1.57 -7.40 11.37
CA PHE A 85 -2.60 -6.63 12.05
C PHE A 85 -2.02 -5.97 13.30
N MET A 86 -2.32 -4.68 13.45
CA MET A 86 -2.05 -3.95 14.68
C MET A 86 -3.35 -3.75 15.43
N LEU A 87 -3.49 -4.41 16.58
CA LEU A 87 -4.61 -4.20 17.49
C LEU A 87 -4.30 -2.92 18.27
N GLY A 88 -5.14 -1.90 18.09
CA GLY A 88 -4.87 -0.58 18.65
C GLY A 88 -6.04 -0.06 19.47
N ASN A 89 -5.71 0.59 20.58
CA ASN A 89 -6.62 1.38 21.38
C ASN A 89 -6.02 2.77 21.61
N TRP A 90 -6.84 3.80 21.45
CA TRP A 90 -6.37 5.19 21.47
C TRP A 90 -7.10 6.02 22.50
N SER A 91 -6.34 6.89 23.15
CA SER A 91 -6.84 8.00 23.95
C SER A 91 -6.50 9.31 23.24
N LEU A 92 -7.53 10.05 22.86
CA LEU A 92 -7.44 11.41 22.33
C LEU A 92 -7.73 12.40 23.45
N GLY A 93 -6.91 12.36 24.50
CA GLY A 93 -7.05 13.19 25.71
C GLY A 93 -8.00 12.65 26.79
N ALA A 94 -8.47 11.40 26.69
CA ALA A 94 -9.41 10.81 27.66
C ALA A 94 -8.73 10.22 28.91
N TYR A 95 -7.59 9.55 28.71
CA TYR A 95 -6.74 8.96 29.74
C TYR A 95 -5.27 8.98 29.31
N PHE A 96 -4.36 8.62 30.22
CA PHE A 96 -2.92 8.60 29.95
C PHE A 96 -2.23 7.36 30.57
N LYS A 97 -0.96 7.49 30.99
CA LYS A 97 -0.07 6.39 31.44
C LYS A 97 -0.72 5.39 32.40
N LYS A 98 -1.28 5.86 33.52
CA LYS A 98 -1.81 5.00 34.58
C LYS A 98 -2.89 4.06 34.07
N ASP A 99 -3.91 4.62 33.42
CA ASP A 99 -5.06 3.85 32.95
C ASP A 99 -4.70 2.97 31.75
N SER A 100 -3.83 3.47 30.85
CA SER A 100 -3.32 2.67 29.73
C SER A 100 -2.59 1.43 30.20
N ILE A 101 -1.65 1.58 31.14
CA ILE A 101 -0.88 0.46 31.70
C ILE A 101 -1.80 -0.51 32.45
N ALA A 102 -2.75 0.00 33.24
CA ALA A 102 -3.71 -0.85 33.95
C ALA A 102 -4.59 -1.67 33.00
N MET A 103 -5.06 -1.08 31.90
CA MET A 103 -5.83 -1.80 30.88
C MET A 103 -4.97 -2.84 30.16
N SER A 104 -3.74 -2.50 29.78
CA SER A 104 -2.82 -3.47 29.16
C SER A 104 -2.53 -4.64 30.10
N PHE A 105 -2.24 -4.37 31.37
CA PHE A 105 -2.01 -5.39 32.38
C PHE A 105 -3.23 -6.32 32.57
N GLU A 106 -4.42 -5.74 32.71
CA GLU A 106 -5.65 -6.51 32.90
C GLU A 106 -5.94 -7.43 31.70
N PHE A 107 -5.81 -6.91 30.48
CA PHE A 107 -6.08 -7.70 29.28
C PHE A 107 -5.14 -8.91 29.17
N LEU A 108 -3.85 -8.71 29.45
CA LEU A 108 -2.84 -9.77 29.36
C LEU A 108 -2.99 -10.80 30.48
N THR A 109 -3.17 -10.38 31.74
CA THR A 109 -3.00 -11.27 32.89
C THR A 109 -4.30 -11.81 33.48
N SER A 110 -5.44 -11.15 33.23
CA SER A 110 -6.71 -11.56 33.82
C SER A 110 -7.16 -12.93 33.31
N LYS A 111 -7.63 -13.78 34.22
CA LYS A 111 -8.25 -15.08 33.92
C LYS A 111 -9.40 -15.00 32.92
N LYS A 112 -10.04 -13.84 32.82
CA LYS A 112 -11.17 -13.59 31.92
C LYS A 112 -10.75 -13.41 30.46
N TRP A 113 -9.52 -12.94 30.21
CA TRP A 113 -9.06 -12.50 28.90
C TRP A 113 -7.98 -13.45 28.35
N LEU A 114 -6.70 -13.08 28.46
CA LEU A 114 -5.60 -13.89 27.94
C LEU A 114 -4.96 -14.80 28.98
N ASN A 115 -5.08 -14.47 30.27
CA ASN A 115 -4.54 -15.27 31.38
C ASN A 115 -3.05 -15.63 31.18
N LEU A 116 -2.27 -14.67 30.65
CA LEU A 116 -0.84 -14.85 30.50
C LEU A 116 -0.16 -14.84 31.88
N PRO A 117 0.80 -15.75 32.11
CA PRO A 117 1.48 -15.83 33.38
C PRO A 117 2.42 -14.63 33.54
N LEU A 118 2.31 -13.94 34.67
CA LEU A 118 3.01 -12.68 34.94
C LEU A 118 4.53 -12.82 34.93
N ASP A 119 5.05 -13.97 35.36
CA ASP A 119 6.47 -14.29 35.38
C ASP A 119 7.10 -14.41 33.98
N LYS A 120 6.27 -14.57 32.93
CA LYS A 120 6.69 -14.53 31.52
C LYS A 120 6.57 -13.16 30.87
N LEU A 121 6.17 -12.13 31.60
CA LEU A 121 6.10 -10.76 31.09
C LEU A 121 7.29 -9.93 31.58
N ALA A 122 7.81 -9.09 30.67
CA ALA A 122 8.80 -8.08 30.96
C ALA A 122 8.46 -6.79 30.22
N PHE A 123 9.06 -5.68 30.65
CA PHE A 123 8.67 -4.35 30.21
C PHE A 123 9.89 -3.47 29.98
N THR A 124 9.84 -2.65 28.94
CA THR A 124 10.78 -1.53 28.78
C THR A 124 10.09 -0.21 29.10
N VAL A 125 10.85 0.77 29.56
CA VAL A 125 10.41 2.16 29.73
C VAL A 125 11.49 3.11 29.25
N TYR A 126 11.12 4.31 28.85
CA TYR A 126 12.08 5.30 28.37
C TYR A 126 13.08 5.74 29.45
N LYS A 127 14.38 5.66 29.14
CA LYS A 127 15.47 6.03 30.07
C LYS A 127 15.74 7.52 30.18
N GLY A 128 15.10 8.34 29.36
CA GLY A 128 15.37 9.77 29.27
C GLY A 128 16.54 10.11 28.35
N ASP A 129 16.63 11.39 28.02
CA ASP A 129 17.74 12.03 27.33
C ASP A 129 17.95 13.46 27.89
N ALA A 130 18.68 14.31 27.16
CA ALA A 130 18.94 15.69 27.58
C ALA A 130 17.69 16.59 27.58
N LYS A 131 16.61 16.22 26.87
CA LYS A 131 15.38 17.00 26.71
C LYS A 131 14.22 16.45 27.53
N ILE A 132 14.18 15.14 27.77
CA ILE A 132 13.07 14.46 28.43
C ILE A 132 13.61 13.54 29.53
N GLU A 133 13.04 13.64 30.72
CA GLU A 133 13.40 12.78 31.85
C GLU A 133 13.01 11.31 31.64
N ALA A 134 13.66 10.41 32.39
CA ALA A 134 13.30 9.00 32.43
C ALA A 134 11.82 8.80 32.84
N ASP A 135 11.14 7.82 32.24
CA ASP A 135 9.72 7.54 32.49
C ASP A 135 9.50 6.69 33.75
N GLU A 136 9.97 7.18 34.89
CA GLU A 136 9.80 6.53 36.19
C GLU A 136 8.33 6.40 36.59
N ALA A 137 7.44 7.22 36.01
CA ALA A 137 6.00 7.08 36.21
C ALA A 137 5.48 5.76 35.61
N ALA A 138 5.85 5.44 34.37
CA ALA A 138 5.46 4.18 33.73
C ALA A 138 5.97 2.97 34.52
N ALA A 139 7.24 2.99 34.97
CA ALA A 139 7.82 1.93 35.78
C ALA A 139 7.03 1.70 37.08
N ARG A 140 6.72 2.76 37.83
CA ARG A 140 5.92 2.66 39.06
C ARG A 140 4.52 2.11 38.82
N TYR A 141 3.89 2.42 37.68
CA TYR A 141 2.57 1.88 37.35
C TYR A 141 2.63 0.36 37.10
N TRP A 142 3.65 -0.13 36.39
CA TRP A 142 3.87 -1.58 36.26
C TRP A 142 4.13 -2.24 37.62
N GLU A 143 4.99 -1.65 38.46
CA GLU A 143 5.27 -2.17 39.81
C GLU A 143 4.00 -2.24 40.68
N SER A 144 3.08 -1.28 40.53
CA SER A 144 1.81 -1.26 41.26
C SER A 144 0.89 -2.44 40.92
N HIS A 145 1.13 -3.12 39.81
CA HIS A 145 0.45 -4.35 39.40
C HIS A 145 1.18 -5.64 39.81
N GLY A 146 2.25 -5.52 40.62
CA GLY A 146 3.03 -6.67 41.10
C GLY A 146 4.17 -7.09 40.17
N VAL A 147 4.50 -6.28 39.16
CA VAL A 147 5.68 -6.49 38.31
C VAL A 147 6.94 -6.20 39.13
N SER A 148 7.90 -7.13 39.12
CA SER A 148 9.21 -6.91 39.75
C SER A 148 10.00 -5.82 39.03
N ARG A 149 10.73 -4.95 39.74
CA ARG A 149 11.65 -3.97 39.12
C ARG A 149 12.68 -4.64 38.19
N LYS A 150 13.09 -5.88 38.49
CA LYS A 150 13.99 -6.68 37.64
C LYS A 150 13.38 -7.10 36.28
N ARG A 151 12.07 -6.92 36.11
CA ARG A 151 11.33 -7.11 34.86
C ARG A 151 11.14 -5.81 34.08
N ILE A 152 11.70 -4.69 34.55
CA ILE A 152 11.52 -3.37 33.95
C ILE A 152 12.89 -2.81 33.56
N ALA A 153 13.19 -2.77 32.26
CA ALA A 153 14.41 -2.20 31.73
C ALA A 153 14.21 -0.75 31.28
N PHE A 154 15.18 0.12 31.57
CA PHE A 154 15.18 1.50 31.11
C PHE A 154 16.01 1.60 29.82
N VAL A 155 15.32 1.77 28.69
CA VAL A 155 15.91 1.71 27.35
C VAL A 155 15.86 3.08 26.68
N GLY A 156 16.79 3.31 25.74
CA GLY A 156 17.07 4.60 25.13
C GLY A 156 16.07 5.04 24.07
N LYS A 157 16.61 5.35 22.90
CA LYS A 157 15.86 5.91 21.77
C LYS A 157 14.71 5.01 21.32
N ASP A 158 14.83 3.70 21.51
CA ASP A 158 13.81 2.73 21.09
C ASP A 158 12.50 2.91 21.85
N ASN A 159 12.56 3.34 23.12
CA ASN A 159 11.40 3.73 23.92
C ASN A 159 10.97 5.20 23.74
N PHE A 160 11.37 5.85 22.65
CA PHE A 160 10.87 7.17 22.27
C PHE A 160 10.30 7.14 20.86
N TRP A 161 8.98 7.25 20.77
CA TRP A 161 8.27 7.11 19.51
C TRP A 161 7.89 8.47 18.90
N SER A 162 7.90 8.54 17.57
CA SER A 162 7.56 9.74 16.79
C SER A 162 6.83 9.37 15.50
N ALA A 163 5.81 10.15 15.12
CA ALA A 163 4.99 9.89 13.93
C ALA A 163 5.75 9.94 12.60
N GLY A 164 6.85 10.68 12.57
CA GLY A 164 7.80 10.71 11.47
C GLY A 164 8.98 11.63 11.80
N GLU A 165 9.52 12.29 10.77
CA GLU A 165 10.48 13.39 10.94
C GLU A 165 9.88 14.56 11.69
N THR A 166 8.56 14.77 11.58
CA THR A 166 7.78 15.74 12.36
C THR A 166 6.49 15.10 12.87
N GLY A 167 5.82 15.75 13.82
CA GLY A 167 4.50 15.35 14.31
C GLY A 167 4.46 14.88 15.77
N PRO A 168 3.33 14.30 16.20
CA PRO A 168 3.14 13.81 17.56
C PRO A 168 4.19 12.77 17.97
N CYS A 169 4.70 12.89 19.19
CA CYS A 169 5.74 12.03 19.74
C CYS A 169 5.69 11.96 21.28
N GLY A 170 6.37 10.97 21.84
CA GLY A 170 6.50 10.84 23.29
C GLY A 170 7.21 9.55 23.72
N PRO A 171 7.52 9.42 25.02
CA PRO A 171 8.07 8.19 25.58
C PRO A 171 7.06 7.05 25.45
N SER A 172 7.57 5.83 25.35
CA SER A 172 6.76 4.61 25.32
C SER A 172 7.18 3.63 26.41
N THR A 173 6.28 2.71 26.71
CA THR A 173 6.60 1.45 27.39
C THR A 173 6.21 0.29 26.49
N GLU A 174 7.07 -0.70 26.38
CA GLU A 174 6.82 -1.89 25.57
C GLU A 174 6.71 -3.11 26.47
N ILE A 175 5.97 -4.11 25.99
CA ILE A 175 5.58 -5.30 26.72
C ILE A 175 6.12 -6.50 25.96
N PHE A 176 6.99 -7.25 26.63
CA PHE A 176 7.67 -8.41 26.12
C PHE A 176 7.13 -9.67 26.75
N TYR A 177 7.16 -10.75 25.98
CA TYR A 177 6.83 -12.09 26.46
C TYR A 177 7.98 -13.06 26.22
N TRP A 178 8.27 -13.89 27.21
CA TRP A 178 9.27 -14.95 27.11
C TRP A 178 8.82 -16.09 26.19
N SER A 179 9.40 -16.18 24.98
CA SER A 179 9.11 -17.26 24.03
C SER A 179 10.04 -18.47 24.15
N GLY A 180 10.99 -18.44 25.09
CA GLY A 180 11.96 -19.50 25.31
C GLY A 180 11.37 -20.77 25.91
N LYS A 181 12.11 -21.88 25.79
CA LYS A 181 11.75 -23.15 26.42
C LYS A 181 11.98 -23.06 27.93
N GLY A 182 10.97 -23.44 28.70
CA GLY A 182 11.03 -23.46 30.18
C GLY A 182 10.60 -22.14 30.83
N ASP A 183 11.14 -21.90 32.02
CA ASP A 183 10.85 -20.72 32.83
C ASP A 183 11.59 -19.50 32.29
N ALA A 184 10.99 -18.33 32.45
CA ALA A 184 11.62 -17.08 32.06
C ALA A 184 12.76 -16.74 33.05
N PRO A 185 13.93 -16.24 32.59
CA PRO A 185 15.04 -15.79 33.45
C PRO A 185 14.53 -14.81 34.50
N ALA A 186 15.00 -14.78 35.75
CA ALA A 186 14.41 -13.89 36.77
C ALA A 186 14.60 -12.39 36.52
N GLU A 187 15.63 -12.04 35.75
CA GLU A 187 15.99 -10.68 35.35
C GLU A 187 15.78 -10.52 33.85
N PHE A 188 15.21 -9.39 33.43
CA PHE A 188 14.96 -9.11 32.04
C PHE A 188 16.19 -8.48 31.39
N ASP A 189 16.60 -9.06 30.27
CA ASP A 189 17.58 -8.49 29.35
C ASP A 189 16.86 -8.06 28.07
N ALA A 190 16.87 -6.75 27.78
CA ALA A 190 16.18 -6.19 26.63
C ALA A 190 16.87 -6.53 25.30
N GLU A 191 18.12 -7.01 25.34
CA GLU A 191 18.88 -7.42 24.15
C GLU A 191 18.71 -8.92 23.82
N ASP A 192 18.08 -9.71 24.72
CA ASP A 192 17.81 -11.11 24.48
C ASP A 192 16.57 -11.29 23.57
N GLU A 193 16.82 -11.68 22.32
CA GLU A 193 15.81 -11.90 21.28
C GLU A 193 14.75 -12.97 21.64
N THR A 194 14.97 -13.76 22.68
CA THR A 194 13.97 -14.70 23.23
C THR A 194 12.81 -13.98 23.93
N TRP A 195 12.99 -12.69 24.27
CA TRP A 195 11.93 -11.80 24.68
C TRP A 195 11.31 -11.15 23.45
N VAL A 196 10.09 -11.57 23.12
CA VAL A 196 9.38 -11.04 21.94
C VAL A 196 8.47 -9.90 22.38
N GLU A 197 8.67 -8.72 21.78
CA GLU A 197 7.74 -7.59 21.93
C GLU A 197 6.37 -7.95 21.34
N ILE A 198 5.33 -7.93 22.17
CA ILE A 198 3.96 -8.24 21.76
C ILE A 198 3.07 -6.99 21.69
N TRP A 199 3.39 -5.94 22.44
CA TRP A 199 2.57 -4.73 22.56
C TRP A 199 3.38 -3.54 23.06
N ASN A 200 3.05 -2.33 22.59
CA ASN A 200 3.57 -1.08 23.13
C ASN A 200 2.46 -0.08 23.47
N ASN A 201 2.77 0.80 24.43
CA ASN A 201 1.98 1.95 24.81
C ASN A 201 2.84 3.22 24.66
N VAL A 202 2.51 4.06 23.68
CA VAL A 202 3.14 5.34 23.40
C VAL A 202 2.36 6.46 24.08
N PHE A 203 3.07 7.29 24.85
CA PHE A 203 2.50 8.38 25.64
C PHE A 203 2.79 9.73 24.99
N MET A 204 2.02 10.06 23.94
CA MET A 204 2.22 11.28 23.17
C MET A 204 1.82 12.52 23.97
N ALA A 205 2.82 13.33 24.32
CA ALA A 205 2.64 14.62 25.00
C ALA A 205 3.28 15.77 24.23
N TYR A 206 4.07 15.47 23.20
CA TYR A 206 4.87 16.44 22.47
C TYR A 206 4.61 16.37 20.97
N ASN A 207 4.86 17.49 20.28
CA ASN A 207 4.91 17.59 18.84
C ASN A 207 6.33 18.02 18.44
N LYS A 208 6.96 17.22 17.57
CA LYS A 208 8.32 17.43 17.06
C LYS A 208 8.29 18.21 15.76
N ASP A 209 9.03 19.31 15.68
CA ASP A 209 9.23 20.07 14.44
C ASP A 209 10.39 19.52 13.59
N SER A 210 10.64 20.14 12.43
CA SER A 210 11.70 19.72 11.50
C SER A 210 13.11 19.88 12.05
N ASP A 211 13.30 20.75 13.04
CA ASP A 211 14.58 20.98 13.71
C ASP A 211 14.77 20.06 14.93
N GLY A 212 13.76 19.22 15.22
CA GLY A 212 13.75 18.31 16.36
C GLY A 212 13.45 18.99 17.70
N ASN A 213 12.90 20.21 17.69
CA ASN A 213 12.38 20.84 18.90
C ASN A 213 11.03 20.25 19.28
N LEU A 214 10.76 20.24 20.57
CA LEU A 214 9.55 19.65 21.13
C LEU A 214 8.66 20.76 21.69
N SER A 215 7.40 20.75 21.27
CA SER A 215 6.33 21.59 21.79
C SER A 215 5.25 20.72 22.42
N ASN A 216 4.48 21.22 23.39
CA ASN A 216 3.42 20.43 23.99
C ASN A 216 2.25 20.22 23.03
N LEU A 217 1.67 19.02 23.00
CA LEU A 217 0.40 18.77 22.33
C LEU A 217 -0.76 19.41 23.10
N PRO A 218 -1.91 19.71 22.43
CA PRO A 218 -3.10 20.25 23.08
C PRO A 218 -3.66 19.34 24.18
N ALA A 219 -3.44 18.04 24.07
CA ALA A 219 -3.83 17.04 25.04
C ALA A 219 -2.75 15.95 25.16
N LYS A 220 -2.74 15.26 26.30
CA LYS A 220 -1.93 14.05 26.49
C LYS A 220 -2.67 12.87 25.91
N ASN A 221 -2.08 12.24 24.89
CA ASN A 221 -2.70 11.17 24.14
C ASN A 221 -2.03 9.82 24.41
N VAL A 222 -2.75 8.74 24.14
CA VAL A 222 -2.20 7.39 24.17
C VAL A 222 -2.43 6.76 22.81
N ASP A 223 -1.36 6.20 22.27
CA ASP A 223 -1.37 5.27 21.15
C ASP A 223 -0.83 3.94 21.61
N THR A 224 -1.45 2.85 21.18
CA THR A 224 -0.94 1.52 21.48
C THR A 224 -0.95 0.68 20.22
N GLY A 225 0.05 -0.18 20.06
CA GLY A 225 0.08 -1.16 18.97
C GLY A 225 0.41 -2.55 19.48
N MET A 226 -0.57 -3.44 19.57
CA MET A 226 -0.35 -4.86 19.81
C MET A 226 -0.17 -5.58 18.47
N GLY A 227 0.98 -6.21 18.29
CA GLY A 227 1.25 -7.04 17.11
C GLY A 227 0.44 -8.32 17.19
N PHE A 228 -0.59 -8.45 16.34
CA PHE A 228 -1.50 -9.59 16.37
C PHE A 228 -0.78 -10.92 16.17
N GLU A 229 0.04 -11.01 15.12
CA GLU A 229 0.74 -12.21 14.72
C GLU A 229 1.67 -12.69 15.84
N ARG A 230 2.46 -11.77 16.42
CA ARG A 230 3.37 -12.08 17.53
C ARG A 230 2.58 -12.54 18.75
N THR A 231 1.57 -11.78 19.16
CA THR A 231 0.74 -12.10 20.33
C THR A 231 0.03 -13.45 20.17
N PHE A 232 -0.52 -13.71 18.97
CA PHE A 232 -1.21 -14.96 18.67
C PHE A 232 -0.24 -16.15 18.70
N THR A 233 0.96 -15.99 18.11
CA THR A 233 2.03 -16.99 18.13
C THR A 233 2.40 -17.36 19.57
N THR A 234 2.62 -16.34 20.40
CA THR A 234 2.92 -16.46 21.81
C THR A 234 1.83 -17.22 22.58
N ILE A 235 0.56 -16.82 22.45
CA ILE A 235 -0.56 -17.47 23.14
C ILE A 235 -0.71 -18.94 22.71
N MET A 236 -0.41 -19.23 21.45
CA MET A 236 -0.48 -20.58 20.90
C MET A 236 0.75 -21.45 21.25
N GLY A 237 1.75 -20.89 21.95
CA GLY A 237 2.97 -21.60 22.32
C GLY A 237 3.79 -22.05 21.10
N LYS A 238 3.77 -21.26 20.02
CA LYS A 238 4.49 -21.53 18.78
C LYS A 238 5.80 -20.74 18.74
N GLU A 239 6.79 -21.27 18.04
CA GLU A 239 8.09 -20.60 17.87
C GLU A 239 8.03 -19.60 16.70
N SER A 240 7.04 -19.75 15.80
CA SER A 240 6.90 -18.88 14.63
C SER A 240 5.44 -18.58 14.28
N ALA A 241 5.19 -17.36 13.80
CA ALA A 241 3.89 -16.96 13.25
C ALA A 241 3.43 -17.88 12.12
N TYR A 242 4.36 -18.42 11.34
CA TYR A 242 4.10 -19.33 10.24
C TYR A 242 3.59 -20.72 10.67
N GLU A 243 3.67 -21.05 11.96
CA GLU A 243 3.15 -22.29 12.56
C GLU A 243 1.75 -22.12 13.16
N THR A 244 1.11 -20.99 12.87
CA THR A 244 -0.23 -20.68 13.35
C THR A 244 -1.27 -20.86 12.26
N ALA A 245 -2.56 -20.84 12.65
CA ALA A 245 -3.69 -20.89 11.72
C ALA A 245 -3.72 -19.74 10.70
N LEU A 246 -2.89 -18.70 10.89
CA LEU A 246 -2.76 -17.57 9.97
C LEU A 246 -2.03 -17.94 8.66
N PHE A 247 -1.21 -18.98 8.68
CA PHE A 247 -0.34 -19.36 7.55
C PHE A 247 -0.36 -20.86 7.22
N ILE A 248 -0.59 -21.74 8.20
CA ILE A 248 -0.61 -23.21 7.99
C ILE A 248 -1.45 -23.62 6.77
N PRO A 249 -2.70 -23.15 6.59
CA PRO A 249 -3.50 -23.58 5.44
C PRO A 249 -2.87 -23.23 4.09
N VAL A 250 -2.19 -22.08 4.00
CA VAL A 250 -1.47 -21.65 2.80
C VAL A 250 -0.20 -22.49 2.60
N ILE A 251 0.55 -22.75 3.67
CA ILE A 251 1.76 -23.58 3.64
C ILE A 251 1.42 -25.01 3.20
N GLU A 252 0.39 -25.64 3.76
CA GLU A 252 -0.08 -26.96 3.35
C GLU A 252 -0.51 -26.99 1.87
N LYS A 253 -1.09 -25.88 1.38
CA LYS A 253 -1.44 -25.74 -0.03
C LYS A 253 -0.18 -25.64 -0.90
N ILE A 254 0.87 -24.97 -0.43
CA ILE A 254 2.17 -24.93 -1.12
C ILE A 254 2.81 -26.32 -1.13
N GLU A 255 2.86 -27.05 -0.02
CA GLU A 255 3.38 -28.43 0.02
C GLU A 255 2.67 -29.35 -1.00
N LYS A 256 1.34 -29.23 -1.12
CA LYS A 256 0.55 -30.00 -2.09
C LYS A 256 0.89 -29.66 -3.54
N LEU A 257 1.23 -28.39 -3.82
CA LEU A 257 1.54 -27.91 -5.15
C LEU A 257 3.00 -28.15 -5.56
N SER A 258 3.92 -28.14 -4.60
CA SER A 258 5.36 -28.34 -4.83
C SER A 258 5.79 -29.80 -4.67
N HIS A 259 4.99 -30.62 -3.99
CA HIS A 259 5.37 -31.96 -3.52
C HIS A 259 6.58 -31.98 -2.57
N LYS A 260 6.96 -30.82 -2.01
CA LYS A 260 8.02 -30.68 -1.00
C LYS A 260 7.42 -30.55 0.40
N LYS A 261 8.16 -30.94 1.43
CA LYS A 261 7.74 -30.76 2.82
C LYS A 261 8.13 -29.39 3.34
N TYR A 262 7.31 -28.82 4.23
CA TYR A 262 7.59 -27.55 4.88
C TYR A 262 8.94 -27.55 5.59
N GLU A 263 9.28 -28.64 6.29
CA GLU A 263 10.56 -28.79 7.00
C GLU A 263 11.79 -28.69 6.08
N GLU A 264 11.65 -29.01 4.79
CA GLU A 264 12.74 -28.99 3.81
C GLU A 264 12.88 -27.64 3.10
N SER A 265 11.87 -26.76 3.21
CA SER A 265 11.80 -25.50 2.44
C SER A 265 11.05 -24.41 3.21
N LYS A 266 11.35 -24.30 4.52
CA LYS A 266 10.64 -23.39 5.42
C LYS A 266 10.67 -21.97 4.90
N LYS A 267 11.86 -21.44 4.59
CA LYS A 267 12.07 -20.04 4.20
C LYS A 267 11.23 -19.70 2.95
N GLU A 268 11.31 -20.52 1.91
CA GLU A 268 10.61 -20.31 0.64
C GLU A 268 9.10 -20.34 0.83
N MET A 269 8.57 -21.33 1.55
CA MET A 269 7.13 -21.46 1.79
C MET A 269 6.59 -20.33 2.67
N ARG A 270 7.37 -19.88 3.67
CA ARG A 270 7.01 -18.74 4.52
C ARG A 270 6.93 -17.44 3.72
N ILE A 271 7.95 -17.15 2.90
CA ILE A 271 7.97 -15.96 2.02
C ILE A 271 6.78 -15.98 1.07
N MET A 272 6.50 -17.11 0.43
CA MET A 272 5.34 -17.25 -0.46
C MET A 272 4.02 -16.98 0.28
N ALA A 273 3.83 -17.57 1.46
CA ALA A 273 2.60 -17.40 2.22
C ALA A 273 2.41 -15.95 2.70
N ASP A 274 3.47 -15.32 3.20
CA ASP A 274 3.46 -13.91 3.62
C ASP A 274 3.14 -12.96 2.46
N HIS A 275 3.86 -13.09 1.34
CA HIS A 275 3.71 -12.16 0.22
C HIS A 275 2.38 -12.31 -0.51
N ILE A 276 1.86 -13.55 -0.63
CA ILE A 276 0.50 -13.76 -1.15
C ILE A 276 -0.52 -13.15 -0.19
N ARG A 277 -0.35 -13.31 1.12
CA ARG A 277 -1.23 -12.68 2.10
C ARG A 277 -1.23 -11.15 1.95
N ALA A 278 -0.06 -10.51 1.90
CA ALA A 278 0.05 -9.08 1.68
C ALA A 278 -0.63 -8.65 0.37
N ALA A 279 -0.39 -9.37 -0.73
CA ALA A 279 -0.99 -9.07 -2.03
C ALA A 279 -2.53 -9.20 -2.03
N VAL A 280 -3.08 -10.21 -1.34
CA VAL A 280 -4.52 -10.41 -1.17
C VAL A 280 -5.16 -9.21 -0.46
N PHE A 281 -4.56 -8.72 0.62
CA PHE A 281 -5.10 -7.56 1.34
C PHE A 281 -4.98 -6.26 0.54
N VAL A 282 -3.87 -6.05 -0.18
CA VAL A 282 -3.71 -4.89 -1.06
C VAL A 282 -4.71 -4.89 -2.22
N LEU A 283 -4.91 -6.04 -2.87
CA LEU A 283 -5.86 -6.19 -3.98
C LEU A 283 -7.32 -6.26 -3.53
N GLY A 284 -7.56 -6.63 -2.27
CA GLY A 284 -8.88 -6.69 -1.65
C GLY A 284 -9.34 -5.38 -1.02
N ASP A 285 -8.44 -4.40 -0.86
CA ASP A 285 -8.76 -3.12 -0.24
C ASP A 285 -9.77 -2.29 -1.06
N ALA A 286 -10.51 -1.41 -0.40
CA ALA A 286 -11.43 -0.48 -1.05
C ALA A 286 -10.70 0.48 -2.01
N ASN A 287 -9.49 0.91 -1.66
CA ASN A 287 -8.64 1.79 -2.44
C ASN A 287 -7.57 1.02 -3.23
N TYR A 288 -7.86 -0.23 -3.60
CA TYR A 288 -6.91 -1.18 -4.18
C TYR A 288 -5.96 -0.57 -5.22
N VAL A 289 -4.74 -1.11 -5.25
CA VAL A 289 -3.76 -0.83 -6.29
C VAL A 289 -3.49 -2.10 -7.09
N VAL A 290 -3.10 -1.94 -8.35
CA VAL A 290 -2.73 -3.05 -9.24
C VAL A 290 -1.22 -3.08 -9.50
N PRO A 291 -0.64 -4.23 -9.88
CA PRO A 291 0.81 -4.34 -10.12
C PRO A 291 1.32 -3.38 -11.21
N SER A 292 2.28 -2.52 -10.85
CA SER A 292 2.80 -1.44 -11.72
C SER A 292 4.34 -1.32 -11.63
N ASN A 293 4.93 -0.37 -12.37
CA ASN A 293 6.38 -0.06 -12.31
C ASN A 293 6.71 1.07 -11.32
N VAL A 294 5.72 1.65 -10.64
CA VAL A 294 5.86 2.85 -9.81
C VAL A 294 5.08 2.72 -8.49
N ASP A 295 5.61 3.36 -7.46
CA ASP A 295 4.98 3.57 -6.15
C ASP A 295 4.37 2.29 -5.56
N ARG A 296 3.13 2.36 -5.05
CA ARG A 296 2.39 1.24 -4.44
C ARG A 296 2.26 0.04 -5.36
N GLY A 297 2.08 0.28 -6.66
CA GLY A 297 1.98 -0.78 -7.66
C GLY A 297 3.31 -1.51 -7.88
N TYR A 298 4.45 -0.83 -7.73
CA TYR A 298 5.77 -1.47 -7.74
C TYR A 298 5.94 -2.41 -6.54
N ILE A 299 5.56 -1.99 -5.34
CA ILE A 299 5.63 -2.84 -4.13
C ILE A 299 4.75 -4.08 -4.29
N LEU A 300 3.50 -3.92 -4.72
CA LEU A 300 2.60 -5.06 -4.96
C LEU A 300 3.18 -6.02 -6.00
N ARG A 301 3.72 -5.49 -7.11
CA ARG A 301 4.40 -6.29 -8.13
C ARG A 301 5.59 -7.05 -7.56
N ARG A 302 6.43 -6.40 -6.74
CA ARG A 302 7.61 -7.01 -6.11
C ARG A 302 7.20 -8.21 -5.25
N LEU A 303 6.20 -8.04 -4.39
CA LEU A 303 5.67 -9.12 -3.53
C LEU A 303 5.22 -10.33 -4.35
N ILE A 304 4.39 -10.09 -5.37
CA ILE A 304 3.85 -11.15 -6.22
C ILE A 304 4.98 -11.87 -6.98
N ARG A 305 5.91 -11.13 -7.57
CA ARG A 305 7.03 -11.71 -8.35
C ARG A 305 7.99 -12.52 -7.50
N ARG A 306 8.28 -12.08 -6.27
CA ARG A 306 9.11 -12.86 -5.33
C ARG A 306 8.41 -14.15 -4.91
N ALA A 307 7.10 -14.13 -4.64
CA ALA A 307 6.34 -15.35 -4.39
C ALA A 307 6.35 -16.31 -5.62
N ILE A 308 6.22 -15.77 -6.84
CA ILE A 308 6.28 -16.56 -8.09
C ILE A 308 7.65 -17.24 -8.26
N ARG A 309 8.74 -16.48 -8.02
CA ARG A 309 10.12 -16.99 -8.08
C ARG A 309 10.28 -18.20 -7.15
N TYR A 310 9.91 -18.06 -5.88
CA TYR A 310 10.03 -19.16 -4.92
C TYR A 310 9.15 -20.35 -5.27
N GLY A 311 7.93 -20.13 -5.78
CA GLY A 311 7.11 -21.24 -6.28
C GLY A 311 7.79 -22.01 -7.41
N LYS A 312 8.50 -21.32 -8.33
CA LYS A 312 9.29 -22.00 -9.36
C LYS A 312 10.52 -22.73 -8.81
N MET A 313 11.21 -22.17 -7.82
CA MET A 313 12.32 -22.86 -7.13
C MET A 313 11.86 -24.12 -6.40
N LEU A 314 10.62 -24.11 -5.88
CA LEU A 314 10.00 -25.29 -5.29
C LEU A 314 9.50 -26.32 -6.32
N GLY A 315 9.58 -26.01 -7.61
CA GLY A 315 9.12 -26.90 -8.68
C GLY A 315 7.63 -26.83 -8.98
N ILE A 316 6.93 -25.77 -8.55
CA ILE A 316 5.49 -25.63 -8.80
C ILE A 316 5.22 -25.33 -10.28
N GLU A 317 4.51 -26.25 -10.93
CA GLU A 317 4.08 -26.11 -12.31
C GLU A 317 2.74 -25.37 -12.43
N GLY A 318 2.50 -24.79 -13.61
CA GLY A 318 1.26 -24.04 -13.87
C GLY A 318 1.14 -22.75 -13.05
N SER A 319 -0.11 -22.33 -12.84
CA SER A 319 -0.46 -21.13 -12.08
C SER A 319 -0.97 -21.48 -10.69
N PHE A 320 -0.43 -20.82 -9.68
CA PHE A 320 -0.71 -21.15 -8.28
C PHE A 320 -1.12 -19.95 -7.44
N THR A 321 -0.81 -18.71 -7.86
CA THR A 321 -1.05 -17.51 -7.04
C THR A 321 -2.53 -17.34 -6.70
N SER A 322 -3.43 -17.58 -7.67
CA SER A 322 -4.88 -17.54 -7.50
C SER A 322 -5.40 -18.63 -6.53
N GLN A 323 -4.76 -19.80 -6.51
CA GLN A 323 -5.10 -20.88 -5.59
C GLN A 323 -4.69 -20.53 -4.16
N LEU A 324 -3.47 -20.01 -3.97
CA LEU A 324 -2.98 -19.55 -2.66
C LEU A 324 -3.80 -18.37 -2.13
N ALA A 325 -4.20 -17.45 -3.00
CA ALA A 325 -5.10 -16.35 -2.65
C ALA A 325 -6.46 -16.86 -2.18
N THR A 326 -7.02 -17.87 -2.85
CA THR A 326 -8.29 -18.49 -2.44
C THR A 326 -8.20 -19.08 -1.04
N THR A 327 -7.10 -19.78 -0.73
CA THR A 327 -6.86 -20.31 0.61
C THR A 327 -6.72 -19.19 1.63
N THR A 328 -5.99 -18.12 1.28
CA THR A 328 -5.80 -16.97 2.16
C THR A 328 -7.12 -16.26 2.47
N ILE A 329 -7.96 -16.00 1.47
CA ILE A 329 -9.26 -15.34 1.65
C ILE A 329 -10.13 -16.14 2.65
N LYS A 330 -10.13 -17.48 2.57
CA LYS A 330 -10.89 -18.33 3.50
C LYS A 330 -10.42 -18.26 4.96
N ILE A 331 -9.17 -17.85 5.22
CA ILE A 331 -8.67 -17.68 6.60
C ILE A 331 -9.29 -16.43 7.25
N TYR A 332 -9.69 -15.45 6.45
CA TYR A 332 -10.04 -14.10 6.90
C TYR A 332 -11.45 -13.65 6.52
N ASP A 333 -12.22 -14.42 5.76
CA ASP A 333 -13.51 -13.99 5.21
C ASP A 333 -14.58 -13.69 6.27
N ASP A 334 -14.44 -14.30 7.44
CA ASP A 334 -15.30 -14.10 8.59
C ASP A 334 -14.94 -12.88 9.45
N ILE A 335 -13.80 -12.23 9.15
CA ILE A 335 -13.32 -10.99 9.79
C ILE A 335 -13.33 -9.83 8.78
N PHE A 336 -12.95 -10.09 7.53
CA PHE A 336 -12.82 -9.13 6.43
C PHE A 336 -13.65 -9.61 5.22
N PRO A 337 -14.99 -9.44 5.26
CA PRO A 337 -15.88 -9.90 4.20
C PRO A 337 -15.56 -9.25 2.83
N GLU A 338 -14.94 -8.08 2.83
CA GLU A 338 -14.50 -7.40 1.60
C GLU A 338 -13.54 -8.24 0.75
N LEU A 339 -12.82 -9.20 1.36
CA LEU A 339 -11.94 -10.12 0.63
C LEU A 339 -12.73 -11.12 -0.21
N GLN A 340 -13.89 -11.59 0.27
CA GLN A 340 -14.77 -12.45 -0.54
C GLN A 340 -15.48 -11.66 -1.62
N GLU A 341 -15.98 -10.46 -1.28
CA GLU A 341 -16.61 -9.56 -2.25
C GLU A 341 -15.67 -9.25 -3.42
N ASN A 342 -14.39 -9.03 -3.13
CA ASN A 342 -13.37 -8.70 -4.12
C ASN A 342 -12.59 -9.93 -4.65
N LYS A 343 -12.98 -11.15 -4.29
CA LYS A 343 -12.25 -12.39 -4.62
C LYS A 343 -11.91 -12.53 -6.09
N LYS A 344 -12.86 -12.25 -6.97
CA LYS A 344 -12.66 -12.34 -8.42
C LYS A 344 -11.53 -11.43 -8.90
N ARG A 345 -11.56 -10.16 -8.49
CA ARG A 345 -10.52 -9.16 -8.80
C ARG A 345 -9.15 -9.59 -8.27
N ILE A 346 -9.08 -10.05 -7.02
CA ILE A 346 -7.85 -10.52 -6.39
C ILE A 346 -7.23 -11.67 -7.21
N GLN A 347 -8.04 -12.68 -7.57
CA GLN A 347 -7.59 -13.81 -8.36
C GLN A 347 -7.13 -13.41 -9.77
N GLU A 348 -7.89 -12.55 -10.45
CA GLU A 348 -7.59 -12.10 -11.81
C GLU A 348 -6.28 -11.30 -11.90
N GLU A 349 -6.06 -10.33 -11.00
CA GLU A 349 -4.85 -9.51 -11.03
C GLU A 349 -3.59 -10.31 -10.62
N LEU A 350 -3.70 -11.24 -9.66
CA LEU A 350 -2.61 -12.16 -9.32
C LEU A 350 -2.26 -13.08 -10.49
N GLN A 351 -3.27 -13.71 -11.10
CA GLN A 351 -3.09 -14.62 -12.23
C GLN A 351 -2.47 -13.91 -13.43
N LYS A 352 -2.92 -12.68 -13.72
CA LYS A 352 -2.40 -11.83 -14.80
C LYS A 352 -0.93 -11.49 -14.59
N GLU A 353 -0.54 -11.13 -13.37
CA GLU A 353 0.87 -10.83 -13.07
C GLU A 353 1.73 -12.11 -13.08
N GLU A 354 1.21 -13.25 -12.61
CA GLU A 354 1.87 -14.55 -12.68
C GLU A 354 2.13 -14.99 -14.13
N THR A 355 1.10 -14.98 -14.98
CA THR A 355 1.24 -15.30 -16.40
C THR A 355 2.24 -14.37 -17.08
N LYS A 356 2.16 -13.06 -16.80
CA LYS A 356 3.07 -12.07 -17.39
C LYS A 356 4.52 -12.32 -16.99
N PHE A 357 4.78 -12.58 -15.71
CA PHE A 357 6.14 -12.76 -15.21
C PHE A 357 6.74 -14.12 -15.58
N ALA A 358 5.92 -15.18 -15.62
CA ALA A 358 6.36 -16.52 -16.03
C ALA A 358 7.02 -16.51 -17.43
N LEU A 359 6.53 -15.67 -18.35
CA LEU A 359 7.09 -15.53 -19.71
C LEU A 359 8.52 -15.00 -19.75
N THR A 360 8.92 -14.22 -18.74
CA THR A 360 10.24 -13.58 -18.69
C THR A 360 11.15 -14.15 -17.61
N LEU A 361 10.60 -14.84 -16.61
CA LEU A 361 11.32 -15.36 -15.46
C LEU A 361 12.47 -16.30 -15.85
N GLU A 362 12.20 -17.33 -16.64
CA GLU A 362 13.23 -18.31 -17.02
C GLU A 362 14.39 -17.66 -17.79
N LYS A 363 14.06 -16.76 -18.74
CA LYS A 363 15.06 -16.02 -19.49
C LYS A 363 15.87 -15.08 -18.59
N GLY A 364 15.20 -14.41 -17.66
CA GLY A 364 15.84 -13.52 -16.69
C GLY A 364 16.77 -14.27 -15.74
N LEU A 365 16.39 -15.46 -15.25
CA LEU A 365 17.25 -16.29 -14.41
C LEU A 365 18.49 -16.74 -15.17
N ARG A 366 18.33 -17.23 -16.41
CA ARG A 366 19.48 -17.60 -17.26
C ARG A 366 20.41 -16.43 -17.54
N GLU A 367 19.86 -15.23 -17.71
CA GLU A 367 20.67 -14.04 -17.94
C GLU A 367 21.40 -13.59 -16.68
N PHE A 368 20.73 -13.65 -15.52
CA PHE A 368 21.36 -13.42 -14.22
C PHE A 368 22.53 -14.38 -13.99
N GLU A 369 22.36 -15.69 -14.22
CA GLU A 369 23.44 -16.67 -14.05
C GLU A 369 24.67 -16.36 -14.91
N LYS A 370 24.47 -15.88 -16.14
CA LYS A 370 25.60 -15.45 -17.00
C LYS A 370 26.30 -14.21 -16.45
N MET A 371 25.56 -13.28 -15.84
CA MET A 371 26.12 -12.07 -15.24
C MET A 371 26.91 -12.44 -13.98
N ALA A 372 26.33 -13.26 -13.11
CA ALA A 372 26.93 -13.75 -11.87
C ALA A 372 28.21 -14.56 -12.13
N ALA A 373 28.23 -15.39 -13.17
CA ALA A 373 29.42 -16.17 -13.54
C ALA A 373 30.61 -15.34 -14.03
N ARG A 374 30.43 -14.04 -14.31
CA ARG A 374 31.47 -13.16 -14.89
C ARG A 374 32.13 -12.25 -13.86
N ALA A 375 31.50 -12.00 -12.71
CA ALA A 375 31.98 -11.04 -11.74
C ALA A 375 31.40 -11.27 -10.34
N ASP A 376 32.16 -10.89 -9.31
CA ASP A 376 31.73 -10.88 -7.90
C ASP A 376 30.77 -9.72 -7.56
N VAL A 377 30.42 -8.90 -8.56
CA VAL A 377 29.47 -7.79 -8.46
C VAL A 377 28.60 -7.73 -9.71
N ILE A 378 27.27 -7.73 -9.54
CA ILE A 378 26.33 -7.41 -10.61
C ILE A 378 26.33 -5.89 -10.82
N SER A 379 26.72 -5.44 -12.01
CA SER A 379 26.75 -4.00 -12.30
C SER A 379 25.35 -3.38 -12.23
N GLY A 380 25.26 -2.11 -11.88
CA GLY A 380 23.96 -1.42 -11.82
C GLY A 380 23.25 -1.36 -13.18
N LYS A 381 24.00 -1.42 -14.28
CA LYS A 381 23.46 -1.52 -15.65
C LYS A 381 22.87 -2.89 -15.93
N ASP A 382 23.51 -3.95 -15.47
CA ASP A 382 23.01 -5.32 -15.61
C ASP A 382 21.78 -5.55 -14.73
N ALA A 383 21.80 -5.07 -13.49
CA ALA A 383 20.62 -5.04 -12.63
C ALA A 383 19.48 -4.23 -13.28
N PHE A 384 19.78 -3.09 -13.91
CA PHE A 384 18.78 -2.30 -14.62
C PHE A 384 18.25 -3.01 -15.87
N LEU A 385 19.09 -3.78 -16.58
CA LEU A 385 18.68 -4.63 -17.70
C LEU A 385 17.73 -5.74 -17.23
N LEU A 386 18.05 -6.41 -16.13
CA LEU A 386 17.18 -7.40 -15.48
C LEU A 386 15.82 -6.80 -15.13
N PHE A 387 15.82 -5.59 -14.57
CA PHE A 387 14.61 -4.84 -14.26
C PHE A 387 13.79 -4.47 -15.51
N GLN A 388 14.42 -3.81 -16.49
CA GLN A 388 13.73 -3.27 -17.66
C GLN A 388 13.24 -4.37 -18.61
N SER A 389 14.08 -5.36 -18.90
CA SER A 389 13.85 -6.32 -19.98
C SER A 389 13.20 -7.62 -19.50
N TYR A 390 13.51 -8.04 -18.28
CA TYR A 390 13.05 -9.31 -17.72
C TYR A 390 12.06 -9.12 -16.56
N GLY A 391 11.92 -7.89 -16.07
CA GLY A 391 10.98 -7.55 -15.02
C GLY A 391 11.45 -7.99 -13.64
N PHE A 392 12.75 -8.09 -13.39
CA PHE A 392 13.23 -8.45 -12.06
C PHE A 392 13.23 -7.17 -11.20
N PRO A 393 12.42 -7.07 -10.14
CA PRO A 393 12.63 -6.01 -9.16
C PRO A 393 14.10 -6.00 -8.72
N LEU A 394 14.68 -4.83 -8.45
CA LEU A 394 16.09 -4.72 -8.02
C LEU A 394 16.37 -5.70 -6.88
N GLU A 395 15.44 -5.79 -5.96
CA GLU A 395 15.58 -6.55 -4.72
C GLU A 395 15.54 -8.06 -4.97
N MET A 396 14.86 -8.51 -6.03
CA MET A 396 14.98 -9.89 -6.48
C MET A 396 16.37 -10.17 -7.07
N THR A 397 16.97 -9.20 -7.78
CA THR A 397 18.37 -9.32 -8.24
C THR A 397 19.35 -9.32 -7.07
N GLN A 398 19.12 -8.49 -6.04
CA GLN A 398 19.92 -8.47 -4.82
C GLN A 398 19.85 -9.80 -4.06
N GLU A 399 18.65 -10.36 -3.93
CA GLU A 399 18.42 -11.66 -3.29
C GLU A 399 19.13 -12.79 -4.05
N LEU A 400 19.00 -12.83 -5.38
CA LEU A 400 19.72 -13.78 -6.23
C LEU A 400 21.24 -13.64 -6.11
N ALA A 401 21.75 -12.41 -6.04
CA ALA A 401 23.17 -12.14 -5.86
C ALA A 401 23.66 -12.61 -4.48
N LEU A 402 22.90 -12.32 -3.43
CA LEU A 402 23.22 -12.71 -2.06
C LEU A 402 23.29 -14.24 -1.90
N GLU A 403 22.38 -14.99 -2.54
CA GLU A 403 22.42 -16.46 -2.58
C GLU A 403 23.72 -17.02 -3.18
N GLN A 404 24.43 -16.24 -4.01
CA GLN A 404 25.72 -16.59 -4.59
C GLN A 404 26.90 -15.84 -3.93
N ASN A 405 26.68 -15.15 -2.81
CA ASN A 405 27.66 -14.27 -2.14
C ASN A 405 28.20 -13.14 -3.04
N ILE A 406 27.37 -12.64 -3.96
CA ILE A 406 27.64 -11.54 -4.87
C ILE A 406 26.91 -10.29 -4.39
N THR A 407 27.45 -9.10 -4.71
CA THR A 407 26.79 -7.81 -4.42
C THR A 407 26.21 -7.18 -5.69
N VAL A 408 25.30 -6.22 -5.52
CA VAL A 408 24.71 -5.45 -6.64
C VAL A 408 25.05 -3.98 -6.47
N ASP A 409 25.52 -3.33 -7.54
CA ASP A 409 25.76 -1.89 -7.53
C ASP A 409 24.43 -1.11 -7.64
N GLU A 410 23.88 -0.77 -6.48
CA GLU A 410 22.65 0.00 -6.35
C GLU A 410 22.76 1.44 -6.84
N VAL A 411 23.94 2.05 -6.72
CA VAL A 411 24.13 3.48 -7.04
C VAL A 411 23.95 3.66 -8.53
N ILE A 412 24.65 2.85 -9.34
CA ILE A 412 24.53 2.89 -10.78
C ILE A 412 23.13 2.42 -11.23
N PHE A 413 22.51 1.45 -10.55
CA PHE A 413 21.12 1.10 -10.83
C PHE A 413 20.18 2.30 -10.67
N LYS A 414 20.28 3.04 -9.55
CA LYS A 414 19.44 4.21 -9.27
C LYS A 414 19.68 5.31 -10.30
N GLU A 415 20.92 5.50 -10.76
CA GLU A 415 21.23 6.42 -11.85
C GLU A 415 20.55 6.02 -13.16
N GLU A 416 20.68 4.76 -13.60
CA GLU A 416 20.04 4.26 -14.82
C GLU A 416 18.51 4.32 -14.73
N TYR A 417 17.96 3.94 -13.58
CA TYR A 417 16.53 4.06 -13.29
C TYR A 417 16.06 5.52 -13.36
N THR A 418 16.81 6.45 -12.78
CA THR A 418 16.51 7.88 -12.85
C THR A 418 16.61 8.42 -14.28
N LYS A 419 17.61 8.01 -15.07
CA LYS A 419 17.73 8.34 -16.49
C LYS A 419 16.51 7.84 -17.26
N HIS A 420 16.09 6.60 -17.02
CA HIS A 420 14.91 6.01 -17.64
C HIS A 420 13.61 6.72 -17.24
N GLN A 421 13.46 7.08 -15.96
CA GLN A 421 12.35 7.88 -15.48
C GLN A 421 12.35 9.26 -16.12
N LYS A 422 13.50 9.94 -16.24
CA LYS A 422 13.63 11.25 -16.89
C LYS A 422 13.29 11.16 -18.37
N LEU A 423 13.77 10.15 -19.09
CA LEU A 423 13.41 9.90 -20.50
C LEU A 423 11.91 9.60 -20.68
N SER A 424 11.32 8.84 -19.75
CA SER A 424 9.88 8.59 -19.70
C SER A 424 9.08 9.85 -19.33
N ARG A 425 9.66 10.72 -18.50
CA ARG A 425 9.10 12.02 -18.10
C ARG A 425 9.27 13.08 -19.16
N THR A 426 10.35 13.17 -19.94
CA THR A 426 10.41 14.06 -21.11
C THR A 426 9.49 13.56 -22.23
N ALA A 427 9.27 12.24 -22.33
CA ALA A 427 8.20 11.68 -23.16
C ALA A 427 6.77 11.91 -22.59
N ALA A 428 6.65 12.33 -21.32
CA ALA A 428 5.39 12.61 -20.61
C ALA A 428 5.28 14.06 -20.06
N GLY A 429 6.22 14.94 -20.43
CA GLY A 429 6.59 16.16 -19.70
C GLY A 429 5.88 17.41 -20.17
N GLY A 430 4.65 17.27 -20.63
CA GLY A 430 3.69 18.36 -20.75
C GLY A 430 2.56 18.11 -19.77
N LYS A 431 2.79 18.40 -18.48
CA LYS A 431 1.75 18.39 -17.45
C LYS A 431 1.74 19.73 -16.73
N PHE A 432 1.08 20.71 -17.35
CA PHE A 432 0.32 21.72 -16.62
C PHE A 432 -1.18 21.43 -16.82
N LYS A 433 -2.01 22.00 -15.94
CA LYS A 433 -3.46 21.78 -15.82
C LYS A 433 -4.14 21.68 -17.20
N GLY A 434 -4.78 20.54 -17.50
CA GLY A 434 -5.48 20.30 -18.75
C GLY A 434 -4.66 19.71 -19.90
N GLY A 435 -3.41 19.27 -19.68
CA GLY A 435 -2.67 18.48 -20.67
C GLY A 435 -2.26 19.23 -21.95
N LEU A 436 -2.34 20.57 -21.97
CA LEU A 436 -1.86 21.40 -23.09
C LEU A 436 -0.37 21.73 -22.91
N ALA A 437 0.38 21.73 -24.01
CA ALA A 437 1.78 22.19 -24.03
C ALA A 437 1.89 23.71 -24.17
N ASP A 438 0.94 24.35 -24.85
CA ASP A 438 0.83 25.81 -25.03
C ASP A 438 -0.62 26.23 -25.37
N ASN A 439 -0.83 27.49 -25.77
CA ASN A 439 -2.11 28.04 -26.22
C ASN A 439 -2.09 28.44 -27.71
N SER A 440 -1.25 27.81 -28.54
CA SER A 440 -1.24 28.04 -29.99
C SER A 440 -2.58 27.64 -30.63
N GLU A 441 -2.88 28.18 -31.81
CA GLU A 441 -4.10 27.86 -32.54
C GLU A 441 -4.21 26.35 -32.81
N GLU A 442 -3.11 25.70 -33.16
CA GLU A 442 -3.00 24.25 -33.34
C GLU A 442 -3.33 23.48 -32.05
N THR A 443 -2.77 23.90 -30.91
CA THR A 443 -3.08 23.26 -29.62
C THR A 443 -4.54 23.44 -29.24
N VAL A 444 -5.17 24.59 -29.53
CA VAL A 444 -6.59 24.84 -29.29
C VAL A 444 -7.50 23.95 -30.17
N ARG A 445 -7.12 23.77 -31.45
CA ARG A 445 -7.78 22.83 -32.38
C ARG A 445 -7.70 21.40 -31.85
N LEU A 446 -6.51 20.95 -31.46
CA LEU A 446 -6.27 19.61 -30.92
C LEU A 446 -6.94 19.39 -29.55
N HIS A 447 -7.07 20.45 -28.76
CA HIS A 447 -7.79 20.39 -27.49
C HIS A 447 -9.26 20.08 -27.70
N THR A 448 -9.92 20.81 -28.58
CA THR A 448 -11.33 20.52 -28.90
C THR A 448 -11.48 19.16 -29.59
N ALA A 449 -10.53 18.76 -30.44
CA ALA A 449 -10.50 17.42 -31.03
C ALA A 449 -10.39 16.30 -29.98
N THR A 450 -9.73 16.56 -28.84
CA THR A 450 -9.61 15.58 -27.74
C THR A 450 -10.97 15.28 -27.10
N HIS A 451 -11.80 16.30 -26.91
CA HIS A 451 -13.16 16.14 -26.37
C HIS A 451 -14.05 15.37 -27.36
N LEU A 452 -13.93 15.67 -28.66
CA LEU A 452 -14.65 14.91 -29.69
C LEU A 452 -14.23 13.44 -29.72
N LEU A 453 -12.92 13.16 -29.58
CA LEU A 453 -12.38 11.81 -29.53
C LEU A 453 -12.88 11.05 -28.30
N ASN A 454 -12.87 11.67 -27.12
CA ASN A 454 -13.35 11.08 -25.87
C ASN A 454 -14.80 10.61 -26.01
N GLU A 455 -15.67 11.49 -26.50
CA GLU A 455 -17.08 11.16 -26.70
C GLU A 455 -17.30 10.17 -27.86
N ALA A 456 -16.52 10.26 -28.94
CA ALA A 456 -16.59 9.30 -30.05
C ALA A 456 -16.24 7.87 -29.60
N LEU A 457 -15.19 7.73 -28.77
CA LEU A 457 -14.84 6.46 -28.17
C LEU A 457 -15.99 5.90 -27.33
N ARG A 458 -16.66 6.75 -26.52
CA ARG A 458 -17.80 6.32 -25.69
C ARG A 458 -19.00 5.85 -26.50
N ARG A 459 -19.25 6.50 -27.64
CA ARG A 459 -20.38 6.17 -28.52
C ARG A 459 -20.13 4.95 -29.40
N VAL A 460 -18.92 4.83 -29.94
CA VAL A 460 -18.56 3.80 -30.93
C VAL A 460 -18.05 2.52 -30.27
N VAL A 461 -17.27 2.65 -29.18
CA VAL A 461 -16.56 1.52 -28.58
C VAL A 461 -17.24 1.04 -27.29
N SER A 462 -17.36 1.89 -26.27
CA SER A 462 -18.04 1.54 -25.01
C SER A 462 -18.33 2.78 -24.16
N LYS A 463 -19.54 2.85 -23.59
CA LYS A 463 -19.97 3.93 -22.69
C LYS A 463 -19.13 4.04 -21.41
N ASP A 464 -18.46 2.94 -21.01
CA ASP A 464 -17.64 2.83 -19.80
C ASP A 464 -16.22 3.36 -19.99
N ILE A 465 -15.91 3.91 -21.16
CA ILE A 465 -14.65 4.59 -21.42
C ILE A 465 -14.55 5.85 -20.55
N GLN A 466 -13.44 5.92 -19.84
CA GLN A 466 -12.97 6.98 -18.96
C GLN A 466 -11.56 7.36 -19.37
N GLN A 467 -11.30 8.67 -19.41
CA GLN A 467 -9.96 9.20 -19.63
C GLN A 467 -9.01 8.76 -18.50
N ARG A 468 -7.86 8.22 -18.87
CA ARG A 468 -6.75 7.85 -17.96
C ARG A 468 -5.54 8.77 -18.12
N GLY A 469 -5.51 9.59 -19.16
CA GLY A 469 -4.50 10.62 -19.34
C GLY A 469 -4.62 11.32 -20.69
N SER A 470 -4.20 12.57 -20.74
CA SER A 470 -4.13 13.35 -21.98
C SER A 470 -2.80 14.12 -22.07
N ASN A 471 -2.34 14.40 -23.27
CA ASN A 471 -1.23 15.30 -23.55
C ASN A 471 -1.34 15.82 -24.99
N ILE A 472 -1.31 17.13 -25.15
CA ILE A 472 -1.59 17.86 -26.39
C ILE A 472 -0.45 18.82 -26.64
N THR A 473 0.13 18.76 -27.83
CA THR A 473 1.15 19.69 -28.33
C THR A 473 0.66 20.25 -29.67
N PRO A 474 1.30 21.30 -30.23
CA PRO A 474 0.91 21.84 -31.54
C PRO A 474 0.91 20.78 -32.64
N GLU A 475 1.75 19.74 -32.52
CA GLU A 475 1.92 18.73 -33.56
C GLU A 475 0.97 17.53 -33.40
N ARG A 476 0.46 17.25 -32.18
CA ARG A 476 -0.33 16.04 -31.91
C ARG A 476 -1.09 16.08 -30.59
N LEU A 477 -2.14 15.26 -30.51
CA LEU A 477 -2.74 14.83 -29.25
C LEU A 477 -2.39 13.38 -28.91
N ARG A 478 -2.35 13.08 -27.62
CA ARG A 478 -2.23 11.75 -27.01
C ARG A 478 -3.37 11.59 -26.02
N PHE A 479 -4.20 10.58 -26.23
CA PHE A 479 -5.35 10.29 -25.39
C PHE A 479 -5.28 8.86 -24.87
N ASP A 480 -5.29 8.70 -23.55
CA ASP A 480 -5.23 7.42 -22.85
C ASP A 480 -6.58 7.13 -22.21
N PHE A 481 -7.10 5.91 -22.37
CA PHE A 481 -8.43 5.51 -21.89
C PHE A 481 -8.44 4.06 -21.39
N ASN A 482 -9.36 3.73 -20.46
CA ASN A 482 -9.52 2.36 -20.00
C ASN A 482 -10.15 1.49 -21.08
N PHE A 483 -9.39 0.49 -21.54
CA PHE A 483 -9.92 -0.55 -22.43
C PHE A 483 -8.96 -1.75 -22.44
N ASP A 484 -9.51 -2.95 -22.31
CA ASP A 484 -8.71 -4.14 -22.02
C ASP A 484 -8.13 -4.82 -23.25
N ARG A 485 -8.64 -4.48 -24.44
CA ARG A 485 -8.17 -5.03 -25.72
C ARG A 485 -7.73 -3.95 -26.70
N LYS A 486 -7.07 -4.37 -27.76
CA LYS A 486 -6.78 -3.51 -28.91
C LYS A 486 -8.10 -3.15 -29.63
N LEU A 487 -8.21 -1.90 -30.08
CA LEU A 487 -9.30 -1.51 -30.99
C LEU A 487 -9.12 -2.22 -32.33
N THR A 488 -10.21 -2.73 -32.90
CA THR A 488 -10.16 -3.30 -34.25
C THR A 488 -9.92 -2.18 -35.27
N SER A 489 -9.45 -2.54 -36.47
CA SER A 489 -9.23 -1.56 -37.54
C SER A 489 -10.52 -0.83 -37.90
N GLU A 490 -11.66 -1.52 -37.82
CA GLU A 490 -13.00 -0.99 -38.04
C GLU A 490 -13.41 -0.02 -36.94
N GLU A 491 -13.15 -0.34 -35.68
CA GLU A 491 -13.42 0.57 -34.55
C GLU A 491 -12.57 1.84 -34.62
N VAL A 492 -11.27 1.71 -34.93
CA VAL A 492 -10.38 2.88 -35.12
C VAL A 492 -10.93 3.77 -36.23
N LYS A 493 -11.32 3.19 -37.37
CA LYS A 493 -11.89 3.93 -38.48
C LYS A 493 -13.23 4.58 -38.11
N ALA A 494 -14.13 3.85 -37.44
CA ALA A 494 -15.42 4.38 -37.03
C ALA A 494 -15.30 5.53 -36.02
N VAL A 495 -14.33 5.49 -35.10
CA VAL A 495 -14.03 6.59 -34.19
C VAL A 495 -13.51 7.80 -34.96
N GLU A 496 -12.57 7.62 -35.90
CA GLU A 496 -12.06 8.70 -36.75
C GLU A 496 -13.17 9.34 -37.62
N ASP A 497 -14.02 8.50 -38.23
CA ASP A 497 -15.15 8.93 -39.05
C ASP A 497 -16.17 9.71 -38.22
N GLU A 498 -16.45 9.27 -36.99
CA GLU A 498 -17.38 9.96 -36.08
C GLU A 498 -16.87 11.35 -35.68
N VAL A 499 -15.59 11.47 -35.32
CA VAL A 499 -14.98 12.77 -35.01
C VAL A 499 -15.07 13.71 -36.22
N ASN A 500 -14.70 13.24 -37.41
CA ASN A 500 -14.76 14.04 -38.63
C ASN A 500 -16.20 14.41 -39.03
N ARG A 501 -17.19 13.54 -38.76
CA ARG A 501 -18.61 13.84 -38.97
C ARG A 501 -19.06 15.01 -38.11
N VAL A 502 -18.65 15.05 -36.83
CA VAL A 502 -18.97 16.16 -35.91
C VAL A 502 -18.24 17.45 -36.30
N ILE A 503 -16.99 17.35 -36.77
CA ILE A 503 -16.27 18.50 -37.32
C ILE A 503 -17.02 19.08 -38.52
N LYS A 504 -17.44 18.24 -39.47
CA LYS A 504 -18.19 18.67 -40.67
C LYS A 504 -19.52 19.36 -40.34
N LYS A 505 -20.19 18.93 -39.27
CA LYS A 505 -21.43 19.57 -38.78
C LYS A 505 -21.23 21.02 -38.36
N GLY A 506 -20.05 21.38 -37.86
CA GLY A 506 -19.77 22.73 -37.36
C GLY A 506 -20.61 23.11 -36.16
N LEU A 507 -20.53 22.31 -35.09
CA LEU A 507 -21.24 22.57 -33.84
C LEU A 507 -20.61 23.77 -33.11
N PRO A 508 -21.42 24.63 -32.46
CA PRO A 508 -20.91 25.70 -31.62
C PRO A 508 -20.28 25.12 -30.35
N VAL A 509 -19.17 25.71 -29.92
CA VAL A 509 -18.50 25.39 -28.66
C VAL A 509 -18.75 26.52 -27.67
N LYS A 510 -19.35 26.20 -26.52
CA LYS A 510 -19.74 27.17 -25.50
C LYS A 510 -19.15 26.82 -24.15
N ARG A 511 -18.70 27.83 -23.41
CA ARG A 511 -18.27 27.70 -22.02
C ARG A 511 -19.36 28.25 -21.11
N GLU A 512 -19.69 27.51 -20.07
CA GLU A 512 -20.55 27.97 -18.98
C GLU A 512 -19.85 27.73 -17.64
N GLU A 513 -20.06 28.63 -16.68
CA GLU A 513 -19.63 28.43 -15.30
C GLU A 513 -20.82 27.95 -14.49
N LEU A 514 -20.69 26.75 -13.91
CA LEU A 514 -21.75 26.07 -13.16
C LEU A 514 -21.20 25.69 -11.79
N SER A 515 -22.10 25.43 -10.83
CA SER A 515 -21.69 24.73 -9.62
C SER A 515 -21.28 23.29 -9.96
N PHE A 516 -20.43 22.70 -9.12
CA PHE A 516 -20.01 21.31 -9.26
C PHE A 516 -21.21 20.34 -9.34
N GLU A 517 -22.22 20.55 -8.49
CA GLU A 517 -23.42 19.70 -8.44
C GLU A 517 -24.31 19.84 -9.69
N GLU A 518 -24.50 21.06 -10.20
CA GLU A 518 -25.26 21.28 -11.45
C GLU A 518 -24.57 20.61 -12.64
N ALA A 519 -23.25 20.77 -12.75
CA ALA A 519 -22.46 20.16 -13.83
C ALA A 519 -22.50 18.62 -13.76
N LYS A 520 -22.48 18.05 -12.55
CA LYS A 520 -22.62 16.60 -12.33
C LYS A 520 -24.02 16.10 -12.68
N LEU A 521 -25.07 16.81 -12.30
CA LEU A 521 -26.46 16.48 -12.66
C LEU A 521 -26.69 16.53 -14.17
N LEU A 522 -26.03 17.46 -14.86
CA LEU A 522 -26.03 17.51 -16.32
C LEU A 522 -25.26 16.34 -16.95
N GLY A 523 -24.52 15.54 -16.18
CA GLY A 523 -23.73 14.41 -16.71
C GLY A 523 -22.48 14.85 -17.48
N ALA A 524 -21.91 16.01 -17.13
CA ALA A 524 -20.65 16.47 -17.72
C ALA A 524 -19.48 15.53 -17.34
N GLN A 525 -18.62 15.23 -18.30
CA GLN A 525 -17.49 14.32 -18.10
C GLN A 525 -16.38 14.99 -17.30
N MET A 526 -15.79 14.24 -16.36
CA MET A 526 -14.73 14.71 -15.47
C MET A 526 -13.40 14.03 -15.81
N GLU A 527 -12.30 14.75 -15.61
CA GLU A 527 -10.96 14.17 -15.71
C GLU A 527 -10.67 13.31 -14.47
N PHE A 528 -10.25 12.07 -14.72
CA PHE A 528 -9.92 11.12 -13.66
C PHE A 528 -8.76 11.63 -12.80
N GLY A 529 -8.97 11.68 -11.48
CA GLY A 529 -7.95 12.06 -10.50
C GLY A 529 -7.78 13.58 -10.29
N VAL A 530 -8.63 14.41 -10.89
CA VAL A 530 -8.62 15.86 -10.68
C VAL A 530 -9.64 16.26 -9.61
N LYS A 531 -9.22 17.07 -8.64
CA LYS A 531 -10.11 17.71 -7.66
C LYS A 531 -10.69 19.00 -8.27
N TYR A 532 -12.00 19.17 -8.21
CA TYR A 532 -12.72 20.35 -8.68
C TYR A 532 -13.20 21.20 -7.49
N GLY A 533 -13.24 22.52 -7.67
CA GLY A 533 -13.80 23.45 -6.68
C GLY A 533 -15.33 23.57 -6.78
N GLU A 534 -15.94 24.40 -5.93
CA GLU A 534 -17.40 24.61 -5.88
C GLU A 534 -17.98 25.15 -7.20
N LYS A 535 -17.23 25.98 -7.91
CA LYS A 535 -17.54 26.45 -9.27
C LYS A 535 -16.59 25.83 -10.28
N VAL A 536 -17.15 25.39 -11.40
CA VAL A 536 -16.43 24.71 -12.47
C VAL A 536 -16.75 25.32 -13.82
N SER A 537 -15.78 25.27 -14.73
CA SER A 537 -15.98 25.62 -16.14
C SER A 537 -16.35 24.36 -16.91
N VAL A 538 -17.50 24.37 -17.58
CA VAL A 538 -17.98 23.28 -18.43
C VAL A 538 -18.02 23.76 -19.86
N TYR A 539 -17.40 23.00 -20.76
CA TYR A 539 -17.49 23.24 -22.19
C TYR A 539 -18.51 22.31 -22.83
N PHE A 540 -19.39 22.88 -23.64
CA PHE A 540 -20.39 22.19 -24.43
C PHE A 540 -20.00 22.27 -25.91
N VAL A 541 -19.93 21.13 -26.58
CA VAL A 541 -19.76 21.05 -28.04
C VAL A 541 -21.10 20.64 -28.63
N GLY A 542 -21.95 21.63 -28.93
CA GLY A 542 -23.35 21.42 -29.26
C GLY A 542 -24.06 20.51 -28.24
N ASP A 543 -24.82 19.55 -28.74
CA ASP A 543 -25.45 18.46 -27.98
C ASP A 543 -24.58 17.18 -27.91
N TYR A 544 -23.34 17.26 -28.41
CA TYR A 544 -22.47 16.11 -28.61
C TYR A 544 -21.66 15.78 -27.36
N SER A 545 -20.89 16.73 -26.83
CA SER A 545 -20.04 16.56 -25.66
C SER A 545 -20.24 17.69 -24.64
N LYS A 546 -20.07 17.36 -23.36
CA LYS A 546 -20.09 18.26 -22.20
C LYS A 546 -19.04 17.81 -21.21
N GLU A 547 -18.00 18.60 -20.98
CA GLU A 547 -16.84 18.18 -20.15
C GLU A 547 -16.36 19.32 -19.24
N PHE A 548 -15.92 18.96 -18.04
CA PHE A 548 -15.26 19.89 -17.12
C PHE A 548 -13.89 20.26 -17.68
N CYS A 549 -13.71 21.50 -18.11
CA CYS A 549 -12.45 21.94 -18.69
C CYS A 549 -12.19 23.44 -18.50
N GLY A 550 -10.94 23.78 -18.19
CA GLY A 550 -10.47 25.16 -18.04
C GLY A 550 -9.56 25.65 -19.16
N GLY A 551 -9.26 24.82 -20.17
CA GLY A 551 -8.38 25.18 -21.29
C GLY A 551 -9.11 25.94 -22.41
N PRO A 552 -8.37 26.60 -23.32
CA PRO A 552 -8.93 27.26 -24.49
C PRO A 552 -9.51 26.26 -25.52
N HIS A 553 -10.57 26.66 -26.21
CA HIS A 553 -11.26 25.86 -27.23
C HIS A 553 -11.56 26.69 -28.48
N VAL A 554 -11.74 26.02 -29.63
CA VAL A 554 -12.25 26.67 -30.85
C VAL A 554 -13.69 27.13 -30.63
N LYS A 555 -14.19 28.09 -31.41
CA LYS A 555 -15.59 28.54 -31.27
C LYS A 555 -16.57 27.64 -32.01
N ASN A 556 -16.10 26.97 -33.06
CA ASN A 556 -16.87 26.06 -33.88
C ASN A 556 -16.05 24.82 -34.28
N THR A 557 -16.65 23.63 -34.28
CA THR A 557 -15.91 22.40 -34.61
C THR A 557 -15.31 22.40 -36.02
N LYS A 558 -15.80 23.22 -36.96
CA LYS A 558 -15.20 23.37 -38.30
C LYS A 558 -13.78 23.92 -38.27
N GLU A 559 -13.43 24.71 -37.26
CA GLU A 559 -12.09 25.28 -37.08
C GLU A 559 -11.03 24.18 -36.82
N ILE A 560 -11.46 22.98 -36.40
CA ILE A 560 -10.54 21.86 -36.14
C ILE A 560 -9.88 21.36 -37.44
N GLY A 561 -10.54 21.46 -38.59
CA GLY A 561 -10.05 20.92 -39.87
C GLY A 561 -10.34 19.41 -40.01
N LYS A 562 -9.34 18.60 -40.35
CA LYS A 562 -9.50 17.15 -40.51
C LYS A 562 -8.77 16.39 -39.40
N PHE A 563 -9.49 15.53 -38.68
CA PHE A 563 -8.92 14.69 -37.62
C PHE A 563 -8.40 13.37 -38.18
N LYS A 564 -7.23 12.92 -37.72
CA LYS A 564 -6.66 11.63 -38.11
C LYS A 564 -5.98 10.92 -36.94
N ILE A 565 -6.35 9.66 -36.71
CA ILE A 565 -5.68 8.76 -35.78
C ILE A 565 -4.41 8.22 -36.47
N VAL A 566 -3.26 8.53 -35.88
CA VAL A 566 -1.95 8.10 -36.38
C VAL A 566 -1.60 6.71 -35.85
N LYS A 567 -1.89 6.46 -34.58
CA LYS A 567 -1.52 5.21 -33.93
C LYS A 567 -2.39 4.93 -32.72
N GLU A 568 -2.77 3.66 -32.57
CA GLU A 568 -3.37 3.11 -31.36
C GLU A 568 -2.42 2.04 -30.79
N LYS A 569 -2.18 2.06 -29.47
CA LYS A 569 -1.36 1.05 -28.79
C LYS A 569 -1.73 0.88 -27.32
N SER A 570 -1.30 -0.23 -26.72
CA SER A 570 -1.33 -0.38 -25.27
C SER A 570 -0.39 0.63 -24.60
N SER A 571 -0.85 1.26 -23.51
CA SER A 571 -0.04 2.15 -22.67
C SER A 571 0.30 1.51 -21.33
N ALA A 572 -0.66 0.82 -20.73
CA ALA A 572 -0.52 0.02 -19.52
C ALA A 572 -1.60 -1.08 -19.54
N ALA A 573 -1.57 -1.99 -18.56
CA ALA A 573 -2.63 -3.00 -18.45
C ALA A 573 -3.99 -2.31 -18.27
N GLY A 574 -4.98 -2.69 -19.09
CA GLY A 574 -6.31 -2.06 -19.10
C GLY A 574 -6.34 -0.62 -19.61
N VAL A 575 -5.25 -0.09 -20.16
CA VAL A 575 -5.18 1.29 -20.69
C VAL A 575 -4.64 1.31 -22.12
N ARG A 576 -5.45 1.82 -23.03
CA ARG A 576 -5.10 2.06 -24.44
C ARG A 576 -4.75 3.51 -24.68
N ARG A 577 -3.96 3.78 -25.71
CA ARG A 577 -3.48 5.10 -26.08
C ARG A 577 -3.67 5.33 -27.57
N ILE A 578 -4.38 6.40 -27.90
CA ILE A 578 -4.48 6.97 -29.25
C ILE A 578 -3.53 8.15 -29.36
N LYS A 579 -2.79 8.21 -30.47
CA LYS A 579 -2.12 9.42 -30.95
C LYS A 579 -2.83 9.87 -32.21
N ALA A 580 -3.21 11.14 -32.26
CA ALA A 580 -3.90 11.73 -33.39
C ALA A 580 -3.38 13.12 -33.70
N VAL A 581 -3.69 13.59 -34.91
CA VAL A 581 -3.33 14.91 -35.42
C VAL A 581 -4.54 15.56 -36.07
N VAL A 582 -4.48 16.87 -36.26
CA VAL A 582 -5.44 17.63 -37.07
C VAL A 582 -4.71 18.25 -38.26
N GLN A 583 -5.36 18.31 -39.41
CA GLN A 583 -4.85 18.88 -40.66
C GLN A 583 -5.74 20.03 -41.09
#